data_AF-A0A2U1M2H8-F1
#
_entry.id   AF-A0A2U1M2H8-F1
#
_cell.length_a   1.000
_cell.length_b   1.000
_cell.length_c   1.000
_cell.angle_alpha   90.00
_cell.angle_beta   90.00
_cell.angle_gamma   90.00
#
_symmetry.space_group_name_H-M   'P 1'
#
loop_
_entity.id
_entity.type
_entity.pdbx_description
1 polymer ?
#
loop_
_entity_poly.entity_id
_entity_poly.type
_entity_poly.pdbx_seq_one_letter_code
_entity_poly.pdbx_strand_id
1 'polypeptide(L)' 'MAILSQRVFMILVICCCATFAECMTMKYKDPTQPLRIRINDLMLRMTLEEKIGQMTQIDKSAATPDVMKNYFIGELQGVY' A
#
# COMPACT_ATOMS: atom_id res chain seq x y z
N MET A 1 -38.39 22.49 -15.05
CA MET A 1 -38.35 21.80 -13.73
C MET A 1 -37.71 20.40 -13.80
N ALA A 2 -38.19 19.48 -14.66
CA ALA A 2 -37.65 18.11 -14.74
C ALA A 2 -36.17 18.00 -15.20
N ILE A 3 -35.76 18.79 -16.20
CA ILE A 3 -34.37 18.79 -16.72
C ILE A 3 -33.36 19.31 -15.68
N LEU A 4 -33.77 20.28 -14.87
CA LEU A 4 -32.95 20.82 -13.79
C LEU A 4 -32.77 19.77 -12.68
N SER A 5 -33.84 19.06 -12.31
CA SER A 5 -33.80 17.94 -11.36
C SER A 5 -32.87 16.82 -11.81
N GLN A 6 -32.93 16.43 -13.09
CA GLN A 6 -32.06 15.38 -13.63
C GLN A 6 -30.58 15.77 -13.64
N ARG A 7 -30.26 17.03 -13.94
CA ARG A 7 -28.87 17.52 -13.89
C ARG A 7 -28.32 17.55 -12.47
N VAL A 8 -29.13 17.95 -11.49
CA VAL A 8 -28.75 17.93 -10.07
C VAL A 8 -28.52 16.49 -9.58
N PHE A 9 -29.37 15.56 -9.97
CA PHE A 9 -29.20 14.13 -9.64
C PHE A 9 -27.90 13.56 -10.22
N MET A 10 -27.58 13.87 -11.48
CA MET A 10 -26.33 13.42 -12.10
C MET A 10 -25.08 14.00 -11.41
N ILE A 11 -25.13 15.29 -11.02
CA ILE A 11 -24.03 15.92 -10.26
C ILE A 11 -23.87 15.26 -8.88
N LEU A 12 -24.98 14.96 -8.20
CA LEU A 12 -24.97 14.28 -6.90
C LEU A 12 -24.34 12.88 -7.00
N VAL A 13 -24.71 12.11 -8.03
CA VAL A 13 -24.15 10.77 -8.27
C VAL A 13 -22.64 10.85 -8.57
N ILE A 14 -22.21 11.78 -9.41
CA ILE A 14 -20.78 11.97 -9.73
C ILE A 14 -19.98 12.39 -8.49
N CYS A 15 -20.53 13.30 -7.67
CA CYS A 15 -19.90 13.75 -6.44
C CYS A 15 -19.76 12.60 -5.41
N CYS A 16 -20.79 11.74 -5.32
CA CYS A 16 -20.71 10.52 -4.53
C CYS A 16 -19.64 9.55 -5.07
N CYS A 17 -19.49 9.36 -6.38
CA CYS A 17 -18.48 8.46 -6.93
C CYS A 17 -17.03 8.92 -6.67
N ALA A 18 -16.78 10.24 -6.60
CA ALA A 18 -15.45 10.79 -6.38
C ALA A 18 -14.87 10.43 -4.99
N THR A 19 -15.72 10.28 -3.97
CA THR A 19 -15.27 9.95 -2.60
C THR A 19 -14.93 8.47 -2.42
N PHE A 20 -15.54 7.57 -3.20
CA PHE A 20 -15.22 6.13 -3.15
C PHE A 20 -13.86 5.81 -3.77
N ALA A 21 -13.36 6.62 -4.71
CA ALA A 21 -12.11 6.35 -5.42
C ALA A 21 -10.88 6.41 -4.50
N GLU A 22 -10.90 7.23 -3.43
CA GLU A 22 -9.77 7.34 -2.50
C GLU A 22 -9.55 6.06 -1.69
N CYS A 23 -10.60 5.26 -1.44
CA CYS A 23 -10.52 4.02 -0.66
C CYS A 23 -9.61 2.95 -1.33
N MET A 24 -9.51 2.95 -2.66
CA MET A 24 -8.71 1.97 -3.40
C MET A 24 -7.22 2.29 -3.49
N THR A 25 -6.80 3.46 -3.00
CA THR A 25 -5.39 3.86 -3.08
C THR A 25 -4.59 3.30 -1.90
N MET A 26 -3.53 2.55 -2.20
CA MET A 26 -2.54 2.12 -1.20
C MET A 26 -1.68 3.32 -0.82
N LYS A 27 -2.00 3.97 0.30
CA LYS A 27 -1.34 5.20 0.77
C LYS A 27 0.16 4.99 0.91
N TYR A 28 0.63 3.81 1.30
CA TYR A 28 2.07 3.53 1.40
C TYR A 28 2.84 3.66 0.07
N LYS A 29 2.18 3.48 -1.08
CA LYS A 29 2.76 3.63 -2.42
C LYS A 29 2.76 5.07 -2.92
N ASP A 30 1.95 5.94 -2.35
CA ASP A 30 1.86 7.34 -2.76
C ASP A 30 3.02 8.15 -2.14
N PRO A 31 3.97 8.67 -2.95
CA PRO A 31 5.10 9.45 -2.44
C PRO A 31 4.69 10.83 -1.94
N THR A 32 3.50 11.33 -2.29
CA THR A 32 3.01 12.65 -1.85
C THR A 32 2.48 12.62 -0.42
N GLN A 33 2.16 11.43 0.12
CA GLN A 33 1.68 11.29 1.49
C GLN A 33 2.81 11.46 2.51
N PRO A 34 2.51 12.02 3.70
CA PRO A 34 3.48 12.08 4.79
C PRO A 34 4.02 10.69 5.16
N LEU A 35 5.32 10.61 5.47
CA LEU A 35 6.00 9.35 5.78
C LEU A 35 5.26 8.51 6.83
N ARG A 36 4.79 9.13 7.91
CA ARG A 36 4.05 8.44 8.98
C ARG A 36 2.76 7.78 8.48
N ILE A 37 2.04 8.41 7.55
CA ILE A 37 0.82 7.84 6.96
C ILE A 37 1.17 6.60 6.14
N ARG A 38 2.26 6.67 5.36
CA ARG A 38 2.74 5.57 4.53
C ARG A 38 3.18 4.37 5.37
N ILE A 39 3.95 4.62 6.43
CA ILE A 39 4.39 3.57 7.37
C ILE A 39 3.19 2.91 8.04
N ASN A 40 2.24 3.69 8.55
CA ASN A 40 1.06 3.14 9.24
C ASN A 40 0.19 2.31 8.29
N ASP A 41 -0.06 2.79 7.06
CA ASP A 41 -0.83 2.05 6.06
C ASP A 41 -0.13 0.75 5.64
N LEU A 42 1.21 0.76 5.50
CA LEU A 42 1.98 -0.45 5.22
C LEU A 42 1.89 -1.47 6.37
N MET A 43 2.17 -1.02 7.60
CA MET A 43 2.18 -1.89 8.79
C MET A 43 0.82 -2.53 9.09
N LEU A 44 -0.29 -1.87 8.75
CA LEU A 44 -1.64 -2.41 8.87
C LEU A 44 -1.95 -3.51 7.85
N ARG A 45 -1.29 -3.47 6.69
CA ARG A 45 -1.51 -4.43 5.60
C ARG A 45 -0.60 -5.66 5.70
N MET A 46 0.53 -5.53 6.40
CA MET A 46 1.50 -6.61 6.54
C MET A 46 1.04 -7.71 7.50
N THR A 47 1.25 -8.97 7.13
CA THR A 47 1.11 -10.12 8.02
C THR A 47 2.25 -10.18 9.06
N LEU A 48 2.13 -11.08 10.03
CA LEU A 48 3.19 -11.27 11.02
C LEU A 48 4.47 -11.81 10.37
N GLU A 49 4.32 -12.75 9.44
CA GLU A 49 5.41 -13.36 8.68
C GLU A 49 6.15 -12.31 7.84
N GLU A 50 5.40 -11.42 7.16
CA GLU A 50 5.99 -10.32 6.40
C GLU A 50 6.78 -9.36 7.31
N LYS A 51 6.25 -9.06 8.51
CA LYS A 51 6.94 -8.20 9.49
C LYS A 51 8.22 -8.85 10.00
N ILE A 52 8.17 -10.14 10.30
CA ILE A 52 9.36 -10.90 10.73
C ILE A 52 10.39 -10.96 9.60
N GLY A 53 9.95 -11.19 8.35
CA GLY A 53 10.82 -11.19 7.18
C GLY A 53 11.57 -9.87 6.98
N GLN A 54 10.91 -8.74 7.20
CA GLN A 54 11.56 -7.42 7.15
C GLN A 54 12.57 -7.19 8.29
N MET A 55 12.38 -7.81 9.47
CA MET A 55 13.32 -7.74 10.59
C MET A 55 14.45 -8.78 10.50
N THR A 56 14.38 -9.70 9.54
CA THR A 56 15.33 -10.80 9.39
C THR A 56 16.42 -10.43 8.38
N GLN A 57 17.67 -10.47 8.83
CA GLN A 57 18.84 -10.31 7.98
C GLN A 57 19.42 -11.69 7.64
N ILE A 58 19.71 -11.91 6.34
CA ILE A 58 20.32 -13.16 5.88
C ILE A 58 21.67 -12.91 5.22
N ASP A 59 22.53 -13.94 5.25
CA ASP A 59 23.77 -13.91 4.48
C ASP A 59 23.48 -13.95 2.97
N LYS A 60 24.29 -13.24 2.18
CA LYS A 60 24.18 -13.22 0.71
C LYS A 60 24.29 -14.61 0.08
N SER A 61 25.02 -15.53 0.70
CA SER A 61 25.11 -16.94 0.29
C SER A 61 23.76 -17.66 0.32
N ALA A 62 22.83 -17.23 1.17
CA ALA A 62 21.48 -17.77 1.28
C ALA A 62 20.43 -16.98 0.46
N ALA A 63 20.82 -15.84 -0.14
CA ALA A 63 19.92 -14.91 -0.81
C ALA A 63 19.57 -15.33 -2.24
N THR A 64 18.74 -16.38 -2.38
CA THR A 64 18.15 -16.75 -3.67
C THR A 64 16.84 -15.98 -3.91
N PRO A 65 16.43 -15.75 -5.18
CA PRO A 65 15.16 -15.07 -5.47
C PRO A 65 13.95 -15.72 -4.81
N ASP A 66 13.96 -17.05 -4.71
CA ASP A 66 12.90 -17.82 -4.06
C ASP A 66 12.89 -17.60 -2.54
N VAL A 67 14.05 -17.58 -1.89
CA VAL A 67 14.16 -17.29 -0.46
C VAL A 67 13.69 -15.87 -0.16
N MET A 68 14.15 -14.90 -0.95
CA MET A 68 13.75 -13.49 -0.79
C MET A 68 12.24 -13.31 -0.91
N LYS A 69 11.62 -13.96 -1.90
CA LYS A 69 10.18 -13.85 -2.17
C LYS A 69 9.33 -14.62 -1.15
N ASN A 70 9.70 -15.85 -0.83
CA ASN A 70 8.87 -16.72 0.02
C ASN A 70 8.93 -16.35 1.50
N TYR A 71 10.02 -15.73 1.96
CA TYR A 71 10.22 -15.33 3.35
C TYR A 71 10.19 -13.81 3.57
N PHE A 72 9.86 -13.03 2.54
CA PHE A 72 9.71 -11.56 2.64
C PHE A 72 10.94 -10.84 3.20
N ILE A 73 12.13 -11.33 2.84
CA ILE A 73 13.40 -10.83 3.38
C ILE A 73 13.65 -9.40 2.92
N GLY A 74 13.80 -8.50 3.89
CA GLY A 74 14.04 -7.07 3.65
C GLY A 74 15.51 -6.68 3.60
N GLU A 75 16.40 -7.44 4.26
CA GLU A 75 17.78 -7.04 4.50
C GLU A 75 18.79 -8.16 4.24
N LEU A 76 19.95 -7.79 3.70
CA LEU A 76 21.07 -8.69 3.42
C LEU A 76 22.28 -8.29 4.28
N GLN A 77 23.03 -9.29 4.73
CA GLN A 77 24.32 -9.09 5.37
C GLN A 77 25.31 -8.58 4.31
N GLY A 78 25.85 -7.38 4.51
CA GLY A 78 26.96 -6.86 3.72
C GLY A 78 28.24 -7.64 4.03
N VAL A 79 29.01 -7.97 2.99
CA VAL A 79 30.38 -8.46 3.13
C VAL A 79 31.29 -7.33 2.64
N TYR A 80 32.24 -6.93 3.49
CA TYR A 80 33.26 -5.91 3.18
C TYR A 80 34.19 -6.36 2.05
#